data_AF-A0A1T4RMJ3-F1
#
_entry.id   AF-A0A1T4RMJ3-F1
#
_cell.length_a   1.000
_cell.length_b   1.000
_cell.length_c   1.000
_cell.angle_alpha   90.00
_cell.angle_beta   90.00
_cell.angle_gamma   90.00
#
_symmetry.space_group_name_H-M   'P 1'
#
loop_
_entity.id
_entity.type
_entity.pdbx_description
1 polymer ?
#
loop_
_entity_poly.entity_id
_entity_poly.type
_entity_poly.pdbx_seq_one_letter_code
_entity_poly.pdbx_strand_id
1 'polypeptide(L)'
;MINQYEVPAYIEDHIPALKKALHQFPAIFHIYDTVGCFSEYTDRQLREQNFPVAGRCLQLAGKLYERGNEVVKGAITRVFVPALSKVPLGDAVNRIRIYGLIPDAIYGLYIQQQLIYNGNR
;
A
#
# COMPACT_ATOMS: atom_id res chain seq x y z
N MET A 1 -12.30 -14.46 -1.03
CA MET A 1 -11.71 -13.57 -2.06
C MET A 1 -12.29 -12.19 -1.82
N ILE A 2 -11.46 -11.17 -1.63
CA ILE A 2 -11.87 -9.79 -1.34
C ILE A 2 -12.23 -9.12 -2.67
N ASN A 3 -13.45 -8.61 -2.80
CA ASN A 3 -13.88 -7.85 -3.96
C ASN A 3 -13.65 -6.33 -3.75
N GLN A 4 -13.73 -5.55 -4.82
CA GLN A 4 -13.44 -4.11 -4.80
C GLN A 4 -14.33 -3.29 -3.87
N TYR A 5 -15.53 -3.78 -3.54
CA TYR A 5 -16.49 -3.10 -2.66
C TYR A 5 -16.20 -3.38 -1.18
N GLU A 6 -15.49 -4.46 -0.88
CA GLU A 6 -15.09 -4.85 0.48
C GLU A 6 -13.81 -4.13 0.94
N VAL A 7 -13.02 -3.59 0.01
CA VAL A 7 -11.70 -3.01 0.32
C VAL A 7 -11.77 -1.84 1.30
N PRO A 8 -12.66 -0.83 1.16
CA PRO A 8 -12.74 0.26 2.12
C PRO A 8 -13.00 -0.25 3.54
N ALA A 9 -14.02 -1.08 3.73
CA ALA A 9 -14.35 -1.68 5.02
C ALA A 9 -13.18 -2.51 5.58
N TYR A 10 -12.54 -3.32 4.73
CA TYR A 10 -11.38 -4.11 5.12
C TYR A 10 -10.20 -3.25 5.59
N ILE A 11 -9.98 -2.08 4.95
CA ILE A 11 -8.97 -1.14 5.38
C ILE A 11 -9.34 -0.48 6.71
N GLU A 12 -10.60 -0.07 6.90
CA GLU A 12 -11.06 0.54 8.15
C GLU A 12 -10.90 -0.39 9.36
N ASP A 13 -11.22 -1.68 9.20
CA ASP A 13 -11.12 -2.68 10.26
C ASP A 13 -9.66 -2.87 10.74
N HIS A 14 -8.68 -2.69 9.83
CA HIS A 14 -7.26 -2.88 10.14
C HIS A 14 -6.53 -1.57 10.43
N ILE A 15 -7.02 -0.45 9.91
CA ILE A 15 -6.44 0.90 10.03
C ILE A 15 -7.59 1.88 10.33
N PRO A 16 -8.06 1.93 11.59
CA PRO A 16 -9.19 2.78 11.96
C PRO A 16 -8.97 4.28 11.71
N ALA A 17 -7.71 4.72 11.63
CA ALA A 17 -7.32 6.10 11.32
C ALA A 17 -7.82 6.55 9.92
N LEU A 18 -7.98 5.62 8.98
CA LEU A 18 -8.45 5.92 7.63
C LEU A 18 -9.97 6.05 7.52
N LYS A 19 -10.73 5.66 8.56
CA LYS A 19 -12.20 5.67 8.55
C LYS A 19 -12.77 6.99 8.04
N LYS A 20 -12.37 8.12 8.63
CA LYS A 20 -12.90 9.44 8.22
C LYS A 20 -12.57 9.81 6.77
N ALA A 21 -11.38 9.45 6.29
CA ALA A 21 -10.97 9.74 4.91
C ALA A 21 -11.72 8.87 3.90
N LEU A 22 -11.92 7.59 4.23
CA LEU A 22 -12.61 6.64 3.37
C LEU A 22 -14.12 6.92 3.24
N HIS A 23 -14.75 7.45 4.30
CA HIS A 23 -16.14 7.89 4.28
C HIS A 23 -16.41 9.14 3.42
N GLN A 24 -15.37 9.85 2.96
CA GLN A 24 -15.54 11.01 2.07
C GLN A 24 -15.75 10.60 0.61
N PHE A 25 -15.41 9.36 0.25
CA PHE A 25 -15.67 8.85 -1.09
C PHE A 25 -17.12 8.38 -1.21
N PRO A 26 -17.82 8.67 -2.32
CA PRO A 26 -19.14 8.09 -2.56
C PRO A 26 -19.06 6.56 -2.49
N ALA A 27 -20.06 5.92 -1.89
CA ALA A 27 -20.12 4.45 -1.69
C ALA A 27 -20.05 3.63 -2.99
N ILE A 28 -20.20 4.31 -4.13
CA ILE A 28 -20.20 3.73 -5.47
C ILE A 28 -18.88 4.10 -6.11
N PHE A 29 -17.97 3.11 -6.12
CA PHE A 29 -16.79 3.04 -6.97
C PHE A 29 -15.76 4.15 -6.75
N HIS A 30 -14.59 3.78 -6.19
CA HIS A 30 -13.30 3.92 -6.87
C HIS A 30 -12.24 3.23 -6.00
N ILE A 31 -12.10 1.92 -6.20
CA ILE A 31 -11.04 1.11 -5.57
C ILE A 31 -9.65 1.74 -5.74
N TYR A 32 -9.39 2.38 -6.88
CA TYR A 32 -8.12 3.06 -7.13
C TYR A 32 -7.93 4.28 -6.24
N ASP A 33 -8.98 5.06 -5.97
CA ASP A 33 -8.92 6.21 -5.06
C ASP A 33 -8.79 5.76 -3.60
N THR A 34 -9.50 4.69 -3.23
CA THR A 34 -9.38 4.05 -1.92
C THR A 34 -7.94 3.57 -1.68
N VAL A 35 -7.36 2.85 -2.65
CA VAL A 35 -5.98 2.38 -2.58
C VAL A 35 -5.00 3.56 -2.67
N GLY A 36 -5.35 4.64 -3.38
CA GLY A 36 -4.62 5.90 -3.41
C GLY A 36 -4.50 6.52 -2.02
N CYS A 37 -5.63 6.77 -1.37
CA CYS A 37 -5.68 7.29 0.01
C CYS A 37 -4.90 6.39 0.99
N PHE A 38 -5.06 5.08 0.85
CA PHE A 38 -4.31 4.11 1.64
C PHE A 38 -2.78 4.17 1.40
N SER A 39 -2.36 4.35 0.14
CA SER A 39 -0.95 4.49 -0.22
C SER A 39 -0.35 5.79 0.33
N GLU A 40 -1.08 6.91 0.28
CA GLU A 40 -0.65 8.20 0.83
C GLU A 40 -0.50 8.15 2.34
N TYR A 41 -1.43 7.49 3.04
CA TYR A 41 -1.31 7.27 4.46
C TYR A 41 -0.08 6.41 4.79
N THR A 42 0.15 5.35 4.02
CA THR A 42 1.33 4.48 4.20
C THR A 42 2.63 5.24 3.99
N ASP A 43 2.73 6.04 2.93
CA ASP A 43 3.89 6.92 2.66
C ASP A 43 4.15 7.88 3.83
N ARG A 44 3.10 8.51 4.36
CA ARG A 44 3.22 9.40 5.53
C ARG A 44 3.78 8.67 6.75
N GLN A 45 3.24 7.49 7.07
CA GLN A 45 3.73 6.70 8.21
C GLN A 45 5.19 6.25 8.03
N LEU A 46 5.61 5.96 6.80
CA LEU A 46 7.00 5.63 6.49
C LEU A 46 7.92 6.85 6.66
N ARG A 47 7.50 8.03 6.18
CA ARG A 47 8.27 9.28 6.33
C ARG A 47 8.40 9.74 7.77
N GLU A 48 7.35 9.56 8.56
CA GLU A 48 7.33 9.86 10.00
C GLU A 48 8.04 8.76 10.83
N GLN A 49 8.64 7.76 10.19
CA GLN A 49 9.30 6.62 10.84
C GLN A 49 8.40 5.85 11.81
N ASN A 50 7.07 5.92 11.62
CA ASN A 50 6.09 5.15 12.37
C ASN A 50 6.02 3.72 11.82
N PHE A 51 7.14 3.00 11.92
CA PHE A 51 7.30 1.64 11.41
C PHE A 51 6.28 0.62 11.95
N PRO A 52 5.80 0.68 13.20
CA PRO A 52 4.74 -0.21 13.67
C PRO A 52 3.44 -0.07 12.86
N VAL A 53 3.05 1.16 12.52
CA VAL A 53 1.84 1.42 11.73
C VAL A 53 2.11 1.15 10.25
N ALA A 54 3.23 1.63 9.71
CA ALA A 54 3.62 1.36 8.33
C ALA A 54 3.72 -0.13 8.03
N GLY A 55 4.24 -0.94 8.96
CA GLY A 55 4.27 -2.40 8.87
C GLY A 55 2.87 -2.99 8.76
N ARG A 56 1.90 -2.53 9.56
CA ARG A 56 0.50 -2.97 9.45
C ARG A 56 -0.10 -2.60 8.09
N CYS A 57 0.19 -1.40 7.59
CA CYS A 57 -0.24 -0.99 6.25
C CYS A 57 0.34 -1.91 5.17
N LEU A 58 1.65 -2.15 5.20
CA LEU A 58 2.32 -3.01 4.22
C LEU A 58 1.75 -4.44 4.26
N GLN A 59 1.57 -5.01 5.45
CA GLN A 59 0.94 -6.32 5.63
C GLN A 59 -0.49 -6.36 5.09
N LEU A 60 -1.27 -5.31 5.29
CA LEU A 60 -2.61 -5.20 4.73
C LEU A 60 -2.60 -5.16 3.20
N ALA A 61 -1.67 -4.42 2.60
CA ALA A 61 -1.51 -4.37 1.14
C ALA A 61 -1.15 -5.76 0.57
N GLY A 62 -0.27 -6.51 1.26
CA GLY A 62 0.04 -7.89 0.92
C GLY A 62 -1.20 -8.79 0.94
N LYS A 63 -2.01 -8.71 2.00
CA LYS A 63 -3.26 -9.47 2.11
C LYS A 63 -4.28 -9.11 1.02
N LEU A 64 -4.42 -7.81 0.70
CA LEU A 64 -5.29 -7.35 -0.39
C LEU A 64 -4.85 -7.91 -1.73
N TYR A 65 -3.54 -7.99 -1.98
CA TYR A 65 -3.01 -8.59 -3.20
C TYR A 65 -3.20 -10.12 -3.26
N GLU A 66 -2.93 -10.84 -2.18
CA GLU A 66 -3.10 -12.31 -2.17
C GLU A 66 -4.56 -12.74 -2.25
N ARG A 67 -5.43 -12.07 -1.48
CA ARG A 67 -6.82 -12.50 -1.29
C ARG A 67 -7.80 -11.76 -2.19
N GLY A 68 -7.39 -10.67 -2.83
CA GLY A 68 -8.21 -9.85 -3.70
C GLY A 68 -8.60 -10.53 -5.01
N ASN A 69 -9.70 -10.08 -5.61
CA ASN A 69 -9.99 -10.35 -7.01
C ASN A 69 -9.04 -9.58 -7.94
N GLU A 70 -9.12 -9.81 -9.25
CA GLU A 70 -8.22 -9.20 -10.23
C GLU A 70 -8.26 -7.66 -10.22
N VAL A 71 -9.40 -7.06 -9.88
CA VAL A 71 -9.52 -5.60 -9.75
C VAL A 71 -8.73 -5.09 -8.55
N VAL A 72 -8.85 -5.75 -7.39
CA VAL A 72 -8.11 -5.39 -6.17
C VAL A 72 -6.61 -5.60 -6.36
N LYS A 73 -6.20 -6.74 -6.94
CA LYS A 73 -4.80 -7.00 -7.30
C LYS A 73 -4.27 -5.91 -8.21
N GLY A 74 -5.03 -5.57 -9.25
CA GLY A 74 -4.70 -4.49 -10.17
C GLY A 74 -4.51 -3.15 -9.47
N ALA A 75 -5.35 -2.82 -8.49
CA ALA A 75 -5.22 -1.59 -7.71
C ALA A 75 -3.94 -1.58 -6.84
N ILE A 76 -3.62 -2.67 -6.16
CA ILE A 76 -2.36 -2.78 -5.40
C ILE A 76 -1.15 -2.64 -6.32
N THR A 77 -1.13 -3.37 -7.45
CA THR A 77 0.01 -3.35 -8.38
C THR A 77 0.18 -2.00 -9.08
N ARG A 78 -0.91 -1.32 -9.44
CA ARG A 78 -0.85 -0.10 -10.28
C ARG A 78 -0.84 1.20 -9.48
N VAL A 79 -1.32 1.18 -8.23
CA VAL A 79 -1.40 2.37 -7.38
C VAL A 79 -0.48 2.25 -6.18
N PHE A 80 -0.68 1.22 -5.35
CA PHE A 80 0.05 1.11 -4.08
C PHE A 80 1.54 0.85 -4.28
N VAL A 81 1.92 -0.13 -5.11
CA VAL A 81 3.33 -0.50 -5.33
C VAL A 81 4.14 0.68 -5.93
N PRO A 82 3.67 1.36 -6.99
CA PRO A 82 4.37 2.54 -7.51
C PRO A 82 4.48 3.69 -6.50
N ALA A 83 3.47 3.91 -5.67
CA ALA A 83 3.53 4.92 -4.61
C ALA A 83 4.60 4.54 -3.56
N LEU A 84 4.61 3.28 -3.11
CA LEU A 84 5.60 2.76 -2.18
C LEU A 84 7.03 2.88 -2.72
N SER A 85 7.24 2.63 -4.01
CA SER A 85 8.57 2.73 -4.62
C SER A 85 9.13 4.16 -4.68
N LYS A 86 8.27 5.19 -4.55
CA LYS A 86 8.67 6.60 -4.52
C LYS A 86 8.99 7.11 -3.12
N VAL A 87 8.76 6.31 -2.07
CA VAL A 87 9.11 6.68 -0.71
C VAL A 87 10.63 6.84 -0.65
N PRO A 88 11.15 8.02 -0.26
CA PRO A 88 12.59 8.20 -0.11
C PRO A 88 13.05 7.32 1.03
N LEU A 89 13.71 6.23 0.67
CA LEU A 89 14.35 5.37 1.65
C LEU A 89 15.58 6.13 2.13
N GLY A 90 15.58 6.57 3.39
CA GLY A 90 16.63 7.41 3.96
C GLY A 90 18.00 6.73 4.03
N ASP A 91 18.63 6.78 5.20
CA ASP A 91 19.90 6.09 5.44
C ASP A 91 19.79 4.56 5.30
N ALA A 92 20.95 3.89 5.21
CA ALA A 92 21.03 2.46 4.94
C ALA A 92 20.28 1.59 5.97
N VAL A 93 20.19 2.02 7.24
CA VAL A 93 19.47 1.29 8.29
C VAL A 93 17.97 1.33 8.05
N ASN A 94 17.44 2.52 7.74
CA ASN A 94 16.02 2.68 7.42
C ASN A 94 15.63 1.92 6.14
N ARG A 95 16.52 1.85 5.14
CA ARG A 95 16.33 1.03 3.95
C ARG A 95 16.12 -0.45 4.28
N ILE A 96 17.02 -1.04 5.06
CA ILE A 96 16.95 -2.45 5.46
C ILE A 96 15.65 -2.71 6.23
N ARG A 97 15.29 -1.77 7.13
CA ARG A 97 14.07 -1.90 7.93
C ARG A 97 12.81 -1.87 7.06
N ILE A 98 12.72 -0.96 6.09
CA ILE A 98 11.57 -0.88 5.18
C ILE A 98 11.48 -2.16 4.34
N TYR A 99 12.59 -2.65 3.78
CA TYR A 99 12.59 -3.90 3.02
C TYR A 99 12.08 -5.08 3.85
N GLY A 100 12.46 -5.17 5.13
CA GLY A 100 11.97 -6.21 6.04
C GLY A 100 10.49 -6.08 6.43
N LEU A 101 9.82 -4.95 6.15
CA LEU A 101 8.39 -4.77 6.42
C LEU A 101 7.50 -5.10 5.21
N ILE A 102 8.06 -5.11 4.00
CA ILE A 102 7.31 -5.39 2.78
C ILE A 102 6.98 -6.89 2.73
N PRO A 103 5.70 -7.29 2.60
CA PRO A 103 5.33 -8.70 2.53
C PRO A 103 5.83 -9.37 1.26
N ASP A 104 6.19 -10.65 1.38
CA ASP A 104 6.66 -11.50 0.27
C ASP A 104 5.73 -11.44 -0.95
N ALA A 105 4.41 -11.44 -0.70
CA ALA A 105 3.36 -11.35 -1.71
C ALA A 105 3.52 -10.20 -2.71
N ILE A 106 4.03 -9.05 -2.26
CA ILE A 106 4.20 -7.84 -3.09
C ILE A 106 5.66 -7.43 -3.23
N TYR A 107 6.59 -8.13 -2.56
CA TYR A 107 8.02 -7.82 -2.60
C TYR A 107 8.59 -7.93 -4.01
N GLY A 108 8.23 -8.97 -4.76
CA GLY A 108 8.66 -9.13 -6.15
C GLY A 108 8.21 -7.97 -7.04
N LEU A 109 6.95 -7.54 -6.90
CA LEU A 109 6.41 -6.38 -7.62
C LEU A 109 7.16 -5.10 -7.28
N TYR A 110 7.45 -4.91 -5.98
CA TYR A 110 8.18 -3.75 -5.50
C TYR A 110 9.61 -3.68 -6.08
N ILE A 111 10.36 -4.78 -6.07
CA ILE A 111 11.71 -4.83 -6.65
C ILE A 111 11.67 -4.56 -8.15
N GLN A 112 10.73 -5.17 -8.88
CA GLN A 112 10.56 -4.91 -10.30
C GLN A 112 10.29 -3.42 -10.56
N GLN A 113 9.43 -2.79 -9.77
CA GLN A 113 9.13 -1.36 -9.89
C GLN A 113 10.35 -0.48 -9.59
N GLN A 114 11.17 -0.84 -8.60
CA GLN A 114 12.42 -0.14 -8.27
C GLN A 114 13.45 -0.24 -9.41
N LEU A 115 13.57 -1.41 -10.06
CA LEU A 115 14.45 -1.60 -11.21
C LEU A 115 14.03 -0.73 -12.40
N ILE A 116 12.72 -0.68 -12.69
CA ILE A 116 12.17 0.17 -13.76
C ILE A 116 12.45 1.65 -13.48
N TYR A 117 12.28 2.09 -12.23
CA TYR A 117 12.50 3.49 -11.87
C TYR A 117 13.98 3.89 -11.96
N ASN A 118 14.89 3.02 -11.55
CA ASN A 118 16.33 3.29 -11.57
C ASN A 118 16.97 3.08 -12.94
N GLY A 119 16.40 2.23 -13.80
CA GLY A 119 16.90 2.01 -15.18
C GLY A 119 16.54 3.11 -16.18
N ASN A 120 15.62 4.01 -15.83
CA ASN A 120 15.21 5.16 -16.63
C ASN A 120 15.92 6.47 -16.20
N ARG A 121 17.03 6.38 -15.48
CA ARG A 121 17.93 7.48 -15.11
C ARG A 121 19.28 7.30 -15.77
#